data_AF-A0A453FZ64-F1
#
_entry.id   AF-A0A453FZ64-F1
#
_cell.length_a   1.000
_cell.length_b   1.000
_cell.length_c   1.000
_cell.angle_alpha   90.00
_cell.angle_beta   90.00
_cell.angle_gamma   90.00
#
_symmetry.space_group_name_H-M   'P 1'
#
loop_
_entity.id
_entity.type
_entity.pdbx_description
1 polymer ?
#
loop_
_entity_poly.entity_id
_entity_poly.type
_entity_poly.pdbx_seq_one_letter_code
_entity_poly.pdbx_strand_id
1 'polypeptide(L)' 'SLLAINGHPGIVVPAGYDEKGFPFGICFGGLQGYEPRLIEMAYSFEQATKVRRPPVKQQAP' A
#
# COMPACT_ATOMS: atom_id res chain seq x y z
N SER A 1 9.97 -0.70 10.89
CA SER A 1 9.11 -1.91 10.99
C SER A 1 9.97 -3.11 11.37
N LEU A 2 9.39 -4.19 11.92
CA LEU A 2 10.12 -5.44 12.16
C LEU A 2 10.74 -6.01 10.87
N LEU A 3 10.09 -5.76 9.72
CA LEU A 3 10.60 -6.14 8.40
C LEU A 3 11.97 -5.49 8.10
N ALA A 4 12.10 -4.18 8.33
CA ALA A 4 13.34 -3.45 8.08
C ALA A 4 14.50 -3.92 8.99
N ILE A 5 14.21 -4.23 10.26
CA ILE A 5 15.22 -4.74 11.21
C ILE A 5 15.80 -6.07 10.73
N ASN A 6 14.96 -6.93 10.15
CA ASN A 6 15.36 -8.26 9.70
C ASN A 6 15.69 -8.34 8.20
N GLY A 7 15.72 -7.21 7.48
CA GLY A 7 15.98 -7.20 6.03
C GLY A 7 14.90 -7.92 5.20
N HIS A 8 13.68 -8.02 5.72
CA HIS A 8 12.55 -8.64 5.04
C HIS A 8 11.81 -7.68 4.10
N PRO A 9 11.29 -8.15 2.96
CA PRO A 9 10.56 -7.31 2.04
C PRO A 9 9.17 -6.94 2.55
N GLY A 10 8.70 -5.76 2.16
CA GLY A 10 7.33 -5.33 2.36
C GLY A 10 6.88 -4.38 1.26
N ILE A 11 5.58 -4.39 0.96
CA ILE A 11 4.94 -3.53 -0.05
C ILE A 11 3.72 -2.86 0.55
N VAL A 12 3.56 -1.56 0.29
CA VAL A 12 2.45 -0.74 0.80
C VAL A 12 1.55 -0.35 -0.37
N VAL A 13 0.24 -0.57 -0.22
CA VAL A 13 -0.78 -0.23 -1.24
C VAL A 13 -1.90 0.62 -0.63
N PRO A 14 -2.58 1.49 -1.41
CA PRO A 14 -3.71 2.27 -0.92
C PRO A 14 -4.87 1.36 -0.49
N ALA A 15 -5.41 1.57 0.71
CA ALA A 15 -6.47 0.73 1.26
C ALA A 15 -7.79 1.48 1.48
N GLY A 16 -7.75 2.80 1.54
CA GLY A 16 -8.95 3.61 1.66
C GLY A 16 -8.67 5.02 2.15
N TYR A 17 -9.74 5.64 2.65
CA TYR A 17 -9.73 6.97 3.24
C TYR A 17 -10.51 6.93 4.53
N ASP A 18 -10.07 7.67 5.55
CA ASP A 18 -10.83 7.84 6.78
C ASP A 18 -12.04 8.77 6.58
N GLU A 19 -12.81 9.01 7.65
CA GLU A 19 -13.99 9.88 7.63
C GLU A 19 -13.67 11.34 7.24
N LYS A 20 -12.42 11.77 7.45
CA LYS A 20 -11.92 13.11 7.10
C LYS A 20 -11.32 13.17 5.69
N GLY A 21 -11.30 12.05 4.98
CA GLY A 21 -10.75 11.94 3.63
C GLY A 21 -9.22 11.81 3.59
N PHE A 22 -8.56 11.48 4.70
CA PHE A 22 -7.13 11.19 4.70
C PHE A 22 -6.87 9.77 4.17
N PRO A 23 -5.97 9.59 3.19
CA PRO A 23 -5.66 8.27 2.67
C PRO A 23 -4.89 7.43 3.69
N PHE A 24 -5.21 6.14 3.76
CA PHE A 24 -4.40 5.16 4.48
C PHE A 24 -4.11 3.95 3.58
N GLY A 25 -3.02 3.26 3.89
CA GLY A 25 -2.56 2.07 3.17
C GLY A 25 -2.46 0.85 4.08
N ILE A 26 -2.37 -0.32 3.46
CA ILE A 26 -1.99 -1.57 4.12
C ILE A 26 -0.59 -1.99 3.67
N CYS A 27 0.15 -2.64 4.56
CA CYS A 27 1.48 -3.17 4.27
C CYS A 27 1.43 -4.70 4.27
N PHE A 28 1.78 -5.31 3.14
CA PHE A 28 2.04 -6.74 3.06
C PHE A 28 3.53 -6.97 3.32
N GLY A 29 3.84 -7.78 4.34
CA GLY A 29 5.21 -8.20 4.65
C GLY A 29 5.43 -9.65 4.25
N GLY A 30 6.64 -9.95 3.77
CA GLY A 30 7.04 -11.31 3.40
C GLY A 30 8.36 -11.71 4.08
N LEU A 31 8.72 -12.98 3.97
CA LEU A 31 10.07 -13.44 4.31
C LEU A 31 11.04 -13.09 3.17
N GLN A 32 12.34 -13.32 3.37
CA GLN A 32 13.33 -13.10 2.32
C GLN A 32 13.00 -13.94 1.06
N GLY A 33 13.06 -13.32 -0.12
CA GLY A 33 12.73 -13.96 -1.39
C GLY A 33 11.24 -13.93 -1.78
N TYR A 34 10.37 -13.32 -0.97
CA TYR A 34 8.94 -13.22 -1.25
C TYR A 34 8.54 -12.05 -2.16
N GLU A 35 9.50 -11.27 -2.66
CA GLU A 35 9.24 -10.09 -3.49
C GLU A 35 8.28 -10.36 -4.66
N PRO A 36 8.42 -11.45 -5.45
CA PRO A 36 7.47 -11.74 -6.53
C PRO A 36 6.04 -11.98 -6.01
N ARG A 37 5.90 -12.71 -4.90
CA ARG A 37 4.60 -12.97 -4.27
C ARG A 37 3.97 -11.71 -3.70
N LEU A 38 4.77 -10.84 -3.11
CA LEU A 38 4.30 -9.55 -2.59
C LEU A 38 3.77 -8.66 -3.73
N ILE A 39 4.41 -8.67 -4.89
CA ILE A 39 3.91 -7.96 -6.09
C ILE A 39 2.57 -8.55 -6.55
N GLU A 40 2.45 -9.88 -6.63
CA GLU A 40 1.19 -10.55 -6.99
C GLU A 40 0.04 -10.20 -6.03
N MET A 41 0.32 -10.22 -4.72
CA MET A 41 -0.67 -9.90 -3.68
C MET A 41 -1.09 -8.44 -3.73
N ALA A 42 -0.11 -7.53 -3.81
CA ALA A 42 -0.37 -6.09 -3.94
C ALA A 42 -1.21 -5.78 -5.18
N TYR A 43 -0.83 -6.34 -6.33
CA TYR A 43 -1.57 -6.18 -7.59
C TYR A 43 -3.00 -6.71 -7.48
N SER A 44 -3.17 -7.92 -6.94
CA SER A 44 -4.49 -8.51 -6.76
C SER A 44 -5.38 -7.66 -5.85
N PHE A 45 -4.82 -7.12 -4.77
CA PHE A 45 -5.53 -6.22 -3.86
C PHE A 45 -5.92 -4.90 -4.53
N GLU A 46 -4.99 -4.24 -5.22
CA GLU A 46 -5.28 -2.99 -5.95
C GLU A 46 -6.36 -3.19 -7.00
N GLN A 47 -6.29 -4.29 -7.76
CA GLN A 47 -7.23 -4.57 -8.84
C GLN A 47 -8.62 -4.96 -8.34
N ALA A 48 -8.70 -5.67 -7.21
CA ALA A 48 -9.97 -6.05 -6.59
C ALA A 48 -10.68 -4.84 -5.96
N THR A 49 -9.92 -3.92 -5.35
CA THR A 49 -10.49 -2.84 -4.53
C THR A 49 -10.65 -1.53 -5.29
N LYS A 50 -9.71 -1.19 -6.18
CA LYS A 50 -9.68 0.06 -6.97
C LYS A 50 -9.94 1.32 -6.12
N VAL A 51 -9.52 1.31 -4.85
CA VAL A 51 -9.83 2.35 -3.87
C VAL A 51 -9.10 3.66 -4.12
N ARG A 52 -7.98 3.63 -4.86
CA ARG A 52 -7.13 4.80 -5.10
C ARG A 52 -7.89 5.88 -5.86
N ARG A 53 -7.94 7.10 -5.32
CA ARG A 53 -8.46 8.29 -5.99
C ARG A 53 -7.31 9.26 -6.29
N PRO A 54 -7.28 9.89 -7.48
CA PRO A 54 -6.37 11.00 -7.73
C PRO A 54 -6.58 12.12 -6.68
N PRO A 55 -5.51 12.77 -6.20
CA PRO A 55 -5.68 13.93 -5.33
C PRO A 55 -6.39 15.04 -6.09
N VAL A 56 -7.34 15.71 -5.44
CA VAL A 56 -7.86 16.99 -5.94
C VAL A 56 -6.70 17.97 -5.89
N LYS A 57 -6.48 18.75 -6.97
CA LYS A 57 -5.45 19.80 -6.97
C LYS A 57 -5.65 20.67 -5.74
N GLN A 58 -4.69 20.70 -4.82
CA GLN A 58 -4.60 21.79 -3.85
C GLN A 58 -4.45 23.05 -4.69
N GLN A 59 -5.46 23.92 -4.69
CA GLN A 59 -5.24 25.28 -5.14
C GLN A 59 -4.13 25.83 -4.24
N ALA A 60 -3.00 26.17 -4.87
CA ALA A 60 -1.90 26.83 -4.17
C ALA A 60 -2.46 28.10 -3.51
N PRO A 61 -2.03 28.44 -2.29
CA PRO A 61 -2.41 29.69 -1.65
C PRO A 61 -2.04 30.89 -2.53
#